data_AF-G5JIF3-F1
#
_entry.id   AF-G5JIF3-F1
#
_cell.length_a   1.000
_cell.length_b   1.000
_cell.length_c   1.000
_cell.angle_alpha   90.00
_cell.angle_beta   90.00
_cell.angle_gamma   90.00
#
_symmetry.space_group_name_H-M   'P 1'
#
loop_
_entity.id
_entity.type
_entity.pdbx_description
1 polymer ?
#
loop_
_entity_poly.entity_id
_entity_poly.type
_entity_poly.pdbx_seq_one_letter_code
_entity_poly.pdbx_strand_id
1 'polypeptide(L)'
;MIFIILLCFFTTRLMSLYISIKHAKQLKLQGAKEYGIANSKWLAVTHILIYAGAGLEIMINKDSFSVLNVIGLLLLIFAYTMLFVVIHTLGHIWTLKLFILPKHPIIKSGLYRITKHPNYFLNIIPELIGVLLLTHASYTSLLLIPYSYFLYRRIKLEDQLMTFK
;
A
#
# COMPACT_ATOMS: atom_id res chain seq x y z
N MET A 1 13.59 -16.91 10.69
CA MET A 1 13.14 -17.05 9.28
C MET A 1 12.08 -16.01 8.93
N ILE A 2 10.94 -15.99 9.61
CA ILE A 2 9.82 -15.08 9.28
C ILE A 2 10.20 -13.60 9.38
N PHE A 3 11.00 -13.19 10.37
CA PHE A 3 11.52 -11.83 10.45
C PHE A 3 12.32 -11.41 9.20
N ILE A 4 13.12 -12.32 8.62
CA ILE A 4 13.87 -12.06 7.39
C ILE A 4 12.91 -11.88 6.21
N ILE A 5 11.87 -12.73 6.13
CA ILE A 5 10.81 -12.60 5.11
C ILE A 5 10.13 -11.23 5.21
N LEU A 6 9.75 -10.82 6.42
CA LEU A 6 9.16 -9.50 6.68
C LEU A 6 10.09 -8.37 6.20
N LEU A 7 11.39 -8.46 6.50
CA LEU A 7 12.38 -7.49 6.03
C LEU A 7 12.48 -7.46 4.51
N CYS A 8 12.43 -8.60 3.81
CA CYS A 8 12.43 -8.64 2.34
C CYS A 8 11.22 -7.91 1.73
N PHE A 9 10.03 -8.08 2.31
CA PHE A 9 8.85 -7.32 1.85
C PHE A 9 8.97 -5.84 2.21
N PHE A 10 9.47 -5.52 3.41
CA PHE A 10 9.70 -4.14 3.82
C PHE A 10 10.70 -3.42 2.90
N THR A 11 11.81 -4.06 2.51
CA THR A 11 12.76 -3.48 1.55
C THR A 11 12.11 -3.28 0.19
N THR A 12 11.31 -4.23 -0.28
CA THR A 12 10.53 -4.08 -1.52
C THR A 12 9.56 -2.89 -1.45
N ARG A 13 8.94 -2.67 -0.28
CA ARG A 13 8.09 -1.51 -0.02
C ARG A 13 8.88 -0.20 -0.08
N LEU A 14 10.09 -0.16 0.46
CA LEU A 14 10.99 1.00 0.33
C LEU A 14 11.41 1.26 -1.12
N MET A 15 11.66 0.22 -1.91
CA MET A 15 11.92 0.36 -3.36
C MET A 15 10.70 0.97 -4.08
N SER A 16 9.49 0.52 -3.76
CA SER A 16 8.26 1.12 -4.31
C SER A 16 8.10 2.59 -3.90
N LEU A 17 8.46 2.95 -2.66
CA LEU A 17 8.46 4.34 -2.20
C LEU A 17 9.45 5.19 -3.00
N TYR A 18 10.66 4.66 -3.25
CA TYR A 18 11.65 5.33 -4.08
C TYR A 18 11.13 5.59 -5.51
N ILE A 19 10.51 4.60 -6.14
CA ILE A 19 9.85 4.75 -7.46
C ILE A 19 8.80 5.87 -7.39
N SER A 20 7.95 5.85 -6.37
CA SER A 20 6.92 6.89 -6.18
C SER A 20 7.51 8.28 -6.01
N ILE A 21 8.66 8.44 -5.33
CA ILE A 21 9.31 9.75 -5.14
C ILE A 21 9.82 10.27 -6.49
N LYS A 22 10.42 9.39 -7.31
CA LYS A 22 10.90 9.75 -8.65
C LYS A 22 9.76 10.21 -9.55
N HIS A 23 8.66 9.44 -9.58
CA HIS A 23 7.46 9.80 -10.32
C HIS A 23 6.84 11.11 -9.82
N ALA A 24 6.72 11.28 -8.50
CA ALA A 24 6.19 12.51 -7.92
C ALA A 24 7.00 13.75 -8.33
N LYS A 25 8.33 13.65 -8.39
CA LYS A 25 9.19 14.75 -8.87
C LYS A 25 8.87 15.10 -10.33
N GLN A 26 8.72 14.10 -11.19
CA GLN A 26 8.37 14.31 -12.60
C GLN A 26 6.97 14.90 -12.77
N LEU A 27 5.98 14.39 -12.03
CA LEU A 27 4.60 14.89 -12.07
C LEU A 27 4.51 16.34 -11.64
N LYS A 28 5.26 16.76 -10.60
CA LYS A 28 5.33 18.17 -10.19
C LYS A 28 5.84 19.08 -11.30
N LEU A 29 6.87 18.65 -12.06
CA LEU A 29 7.38 19.39 -13.21
C LEU A 29 6.34 19.50 -14.34
N GLN A 30 5.45 18.52 -14.45
CA GLN A 30 4.32 18.51 -15.40
C GLN A 30 3.08 19.28 -14.88
N GLY A 31 3.20 20.00 -13.75
CA GLY A 31 2.12 20.81 -13.19
C GLY A 31 1.12 20.04 -12.33
N ALA A 32 1.43 18.82 -11.89
CA ALA A 32 0.58 18.08 -10.98
C ALA A 32 0.50 18.76 -9.60
N LYS A 33 -0.70 18.76 -9.01
CA LYS A 33 -0.94 19.26 -7.65
C LYS A 33 -1.10 18.09 -6.67
N GLU A 34 -0.53 18.25 -5.48
CA GLU A 34 -0.65 17.28 -4.38
C GLU A 34 -1.95 17.54 -3.60
N TYR A 35 -2.75 16.51 -3.39
CA TYR A 35 -4.00 16.56 -2.63
C TYR A 35 -3.96 15.64 -1.42
N GLY A 36 -4.73 15.96 -0.37
CA GLY A 36 -4.87 15.10 0.80
C GLY A 36 -3.55 14.84 1.54
N ILE A 37 -2.68 15.85 1.66
CA ILE A 37 -1.33 15.75 2.26
C ILE A 37 -1.41 15.15 3.68
N ALA A 38 -2.30 15.69 4.53
CA ALA A 38 -2.48 15.20 5.90
C ALA A 38 -2.92 13.73 5.94
N ASN A 39 -3.89 13.35 5.09
CA ASN A 39 -4.38 11.97 5.02
C ASN A 39 -3.30 11.00 4.50
N SER A 40 -2.49 11.45 3.53
CA SER A 40 -1.34 10.67 3.02
C SER A 40 -0.29 10.46 4.09
N LYS A 41 -0.04 11.47 4.94
CA LYS A 41 0.87 11.36 6.08
C LYS A 41 0.36 10.35 7.09
N TRP A 42 -0.93 10.40 7.44
CA TRP A 42 -1.52 9.44 8.38
C TRP A 42 -1.53 8.01 7.84
N LEU A 43 -1.83 7.79 6.56
CA LEU A 43 -1.67 6.48 5.92
C LEU A 43 -0.23 5.96 6.06
N ALA A 44 0.77 6.79 5.76
CA ALA A 44 2.17 6.38 5.88
C ALA A 44 2.56 6.07 7.33
N VAL A 45 2.17 6.92 8.28
CA VAL A 45 2.46 6.70 9.72
C VAL A 45 1.82 5.41 10.21
N THR A 46 0.53 5.20 9.98
CA THR A 46 -0.14 3.97 10.43
C THR A 46 0.43 2.73 9.74
N HIS A 47 0.80 2.82 8.47
CA HIS A 47 1.48 1.73 7.75
C HIS A 47 2.82 1.36 8.39
N ILE A 48 3.65 2.36 8.70
CA ILE A 48 4.94 2.16 9.38
C ILE A 48 4.73 1.56 10.77
N LEU A 49 3.72 2.03 11.52
CA LEU A 49 3.39 1.47 12.83
C LEU A 49 2.94 0.01 12.74
N ILE A 50 2.22 -0.40 11.69
CA ILE A 50 1.88 -1.80 11.47
C ILE A 50 3.13 -2.65 11.23
N TYR A 51 4.03 -2.22 10.33
CA TYR A 51 5.27 -2.96 10.09
C TYR A 51 6.17 -3.04 11.33
N ALA A 52 6.29 -1.92 12.07
CA ALA A 52 7.09 -1.87 13.29
C ALA A 52 6.48 -2.72 14.41
N GLY A 53 5.16 -2.63 14.64
CA GLY A 53 4.46 -3.43 15.64
C GLY A 53 4.53 -4.93 15.33
N ALA A 54 4.33 -5.31 14.07
CA ALA A 54 4.48 -6.68 13.62
C ALA A 54 5.91 -7.22 13.81
N GLY A 55 6.91 -6.38 13.52
CA GLY A 55 8.33 -6.69 13.74
C GLY A 55 8.70 -6.81 15.23
N LEU A 56 8.04 -6.08 16.13
CA LEU A 56 8.24 -6.20 17.56
C LEU A 56 7.55 -7.44 18.14
N GLU A 57 6.30 -7.70 17.76
CA GLU A 57 5.54 -8.86 18.26
C GLU A 57 6.21 -10.18 17.90
N ILE A 58 6.78 -10.29 16.69
CA ILE A 58 7.52 -11.51 16.31
C ILE A 58 8.83 -11.71 17.08
N MET A 59 9.46 -10.63 17.59
CA MET A 59 10.64 -10.76 18.44
C MET A 59 10.29 -11.23 19.86
N ILE A 60 9.08 -10.92 20.32
CA ILE A 60 8.58 -11.29 21.65
C ILE A 60 7.99 -12.70 21.64
N ASN A 61 7.24 -13.03 20.60
CA ASN A 61 6.58 -14.32 20.47
C ASN A 61 7.57 -15.38 19.96
N LYS A 62 7.71 -16.49 20.69
CA LYS A 62 8.47 -17.65 20.21
C LYS A 62 7.71 -18.31 19.08
N ASP A 63 8.13 -18.00 17.86
CA ASP A 63 7.41 -18.35 16.65
C ASP A 63 7.36 -19.89 16.45
N SER A 64 6.15 -20.40 16.18
CA SER A 64 5.95 -21.76 15.69
C SER A 64 5.34 -21.66 14.30
N PHE A 65 5.96 -22.30 13.32
CA PHE A 65 5.51 -22.20 11.94
C PHE A 65 4.12 -22.85 11.82
N SER A 66 3.12 -22.03 11.50
CA SER A 66 1.71 -22.41 11.45
C SER A 66 1.12 -22.16 10.05
N VAL A 67 -0.09 -22.68 9.84
CA VAL A 67 -0.88 -22.44 8.61
C VAL A 67 -1.12 -20.94 8.38
N LEU A 68 -1.29 -20.14 9.45
CA LEU A 68 -1.49 -18.69 9.31
C LEU A 68 -0.27 -17.99 8.73
N ASN A 69 0.95 -18.44 9.07
CA ASN A 69 2.16 -17.88 8.49
C ASN A 69 2.23 -18.14 6.98
N VAL A 70 1.82 -19.33 6.53
CA VAL A 70 1.77 -19.70 5.11
C VAL A 70 0.74 -18.85 4.37
N ILE A 71 -0.46 -18.70 4.93
CA ILE A 71 -1.52 -17.84 4.36
C ILE A 71 -1.02 -16.39 4.25
N GLY A 72 -0.39 -15.87 5.32
CA GLY A 72 0.19 -14.53 5.33
C GLY A 72 1.25 -14.33 4.24
N LEU A 73 2.13 -15.31 4.07
CA LEU A 73 3.14 -15.30 3.01
C LEU A 73 2.52 -15.31 1.60
N LEU A 74 1.53 -16.16 1.34
CA LEU A 74 0.84 -16.20 0.06
C LEU A 74 0.13 -14.88 -0.26
N LEU A 75 -0.51 -14.27 0.74
CA LEU A 75 -1.12 -12.94 0.60
C LEU A 75 -0.10 -11.86 0.28
N LEU A 76 1.09 -11.90 0.90
CA LEU A 76 2.16 -10.95 0.59
C LEU A 76 2.69 -11.14 -0.83
N ILE A 77 2.94 -12.38 -1.26
CA ILE A 77 3.36 -12.65 -2.64
C ILE A 77 2.32 -12.12 -3.62
N PHE A 78 1.04 -12.37 -3.38
CA PHE A 78 -0.05 -11.85 -4.19
C PHE A 78 -0.07 -10.31 -4.20
N ALA A 79 -0.02 -9.67 -3.03
CA ALA A 79 -0.08 -8.23 -2.88
C ALA A 79 1.02 -7.51 -3.67
N TYR A 80 2.27 -7.98 -3.52
CA TYR A 80 3.40 -7.39 -4.21
C TYR A 80 3.41 -7.70 -5.71
N THR A 81 2.92 -8.87 -6.13
CA THR A 81 2.71 -9.14 -7.56
C THR A 81 1.73 -8.12 -8.14
N MET A 82 0.60 -7.88 -7.46
CA MET A 82 -0.38 -6.88 -7.86
C MET A 82 0.20 -5.46 -7.82
N LEU A 83 1.03 -5.11 -6.83
CA LEU A 83 1.73 -3.83 -6.76
C LEU A 83 2.54 -3.58 -8.03
N PHE A 84 3.36 -4.54 -8.46
CA PHE A 84 4.19 -4.36 -9.65
C PHE A 84 3.37 -4.32 -10.93
N VAL A 85 2.28 -5.09 -11.03
CA VAL A 85 1.33 -4.98 -12.16
C VAL A 85 0.70 -3.58 -12.20
N VAL A 86 0.29 -3.04 -11.06
CA VAL A 86 -0.28 -1.69 -10.95
C VAL A 86 0.76 -0.62 -11.30
N ILE A 87 1.99 -0.72 -10.79
CA ILE A 87 3.09 0.19 -11.13
C ILE A 87 3.34 0.17 -12.64
N HIS A 88 3.38 -1.03 -13.25
CA HIS A 88 3.60 -1.17 -14.68
C HIS A 88 2.44 -0.57 -15.49
N THR A 89 1.20 -0.83 -15.08
CA THR A 89 -0.01 -0.35 -15.78
C THR A 89 -0.13 1.18 -15.73
N LEU A 90 0.13 1.80 -14.58
CA LEU A 90 0.07 3.25 -14.41
C LEU A 90 1.35 3.95 -14.91
N GLY A 91 2.49 3.27 -14.90
CA GLY A 91 3.77 3.84 -15.27
C GLY A 91 4.13 5.07 -14.43
N HIS A 92 4.54 6.15 -15.11
CA HIS A 92 5.04 7.38 -14.47
C HIS A 92 3.99 8.15 -13.65
N ILE A 93 2.69 7.88 -13.81
CA ILE A 93 1.65 8.51 -12.99
C ILE A 93 1.43 7.79 -11.66
N TRP A 94 1.99 6.59 -11.48
CA TRP A 94 1.88 5.86 -10.21
C TRP A 94 2.65 6.57 -9.10
N THR A 95 1.94 6.95 -8.04
CA THR A 95 2.52 7.53 -6.83
C THR A 95 1.73 7.11 -5.59
N LEU A 96 2.39 7.03 -4.43
CA LEU A 96 1.75 6.78 -3.14
C LEU A 96 0.98 8.01 -2.65
N LYS A 97 1.50 9.21 -2.92
CA LYS A 97 0.84 10.50 -2.64
C LYS A 97 -0.19 10.83 -3.74
N LEU A 98 -1.22 11.62 -3.43
CA LEU A 98 -2.25 11.93 -4.43
C LEU A 98 -1.79 13.09 -5.31
N PHE A 99 -1.23 12.78 -6.48
CA PHE A 99 -0.90 13.78 -7.48
C PHE A 99 -1.91 13.75 -8.62
N ILE A 100 -2.58 14.87 -8.87
CA ILE A 100 -3.51 15.01 -9.98
C ILE A 100 -2.92 15.97 -11.00
N LEU A 101 -2.82 15.50 -12.25
CA LEU A 101 -2.36 16.29 -13.39
C LEU A 101 -3.52 17.16 -13.94
N PRO A 102 -3.21 18.32 -14.57
CA PRO A 102 -4.21 19.12 -15.26
C PRO A 102 -4.97 18.34 -16.34
N LYS A 103 -4.30 17.40 -17.02
CA LYS A 103 -4.93 16.42 -17.92
C LYS A 103 -4.56 15.02 -17.43
N HIS A 104 -5.19 14.57 -16.35
CA HIS A 104 -4.87 13.29 -15.74
C HIS A 104 -5.40 12.13 -16.59
N PRO A 105 -4.55 11.17 -17.01
CA PRO A 105 -5.00 10.04 -17.80
C PRO A 105 -5.80 9.07 -16.92
N ILE A 106 -6.97 8.62 -17.41
CA ILE A 106 -7.81 7.64 -16.72
C ILE A 106 -7.65 6.30 -17.42
N ILE A 107 -7.04 5.34 -16.72
CA ILE A 107 -6.84 3.99 -17.22
C ILE A 107 -8.04 3.12 -16.84
N LYS A 108 -8.67 2.49 -17.84
CA LYS A 108 -9.85 1.61 -17.68
C LYS A 108 -9.60 0.18 -18.17
N SER A 109 -8.35 -0.18 -18.43
CA SER A 109 -7.92 -1.50 -18.95
C SER A 109 -7.26 -2.35 -17.87
N GLY A 110 -7.19 -3.66 -18.09
CA GLY A 110 -6.54 -4.61 -17.17
C GLY A 110 -7.24 -4.67 -15.81
N LEU A 111 -6.46 -4.57 -14.72
CA LEU A 111 -6.97 -4.60 -13.34
C LEU A 111 -8.02 -3.51 -13.05
N TYR A 112 -7.97 -2.39 -13.78
CA TYR A 112 -8.90 -1.28 -13.62
C TYR A 112 -10.32 -1.59 -14.11
N ARG A 113 -10.53 -2.74 -14.79
CA ARG A 113 -11.88 -3.27 -15.09
C ARG A 113 -12.52 -3.97 -13.90
N ILE A 114 -11.70 -4.54 -13.00
CA ILE A 114 -12.18 -5.31 -11.84
C ILE A 114 -12.54 -4.35 -10.71
N THR A 115 -11.70 -3.35 -10.47
CA THR A 115 -11.92 -2.32 -9.46
C THR A 115 -11.32 -0.99 -9.93
N LYS A 116 -11.93 0.12 -9.53
CA LYS A 116 -11.38 1.47 -9.81
C LYS A 116 -10.04 1.71 -9.10
N HIS A 117 -9.81 0.99 -8.00
CA HIS A 117 -8.68 1.23 -7.10
C HIS A 117 -7.85 -0.04 -6.82
N PRO A 118 -7.26 -0.68 -7.85
CA PRO A 118 -6.57 -1.96 -7.68
C PRO A 118 -5.38 -1.87 -6.73
N ASN A 119 -4.71 -0.72 -6.65
CA ASN A 119 -3.61 -0.50 -5.70
C ASN A 119 -4.04 -0.68 -4.24
N TYR A 120 -5.26 -0.29 -3.89
CA TYR A 120 -5.76 -0.38 -2.53
C TYR A 120 -6.32 -1.76 -2.22
N PHE A 121 -7.18 -2.28 -3.11
CA PHE A 121 -7.92 -3.52 -2.87
C PHE A 121 -7.11 -4.79 -3.15
N LEU A 122 -6.21 -4.78 -4.13
CA LEU A 122 -5.47 -5.97 -4.55
C LEU A 122 -4.03 -6.00 -4.01
N ASN A 123 -3.53 -4.87 -3.52
CA ASN A 123 -2.18 -4.76 -2.97
C ASN A 123 -2.20 -4.35 -1.49
N ILE A 124 -2.57 -3.11 -1.16
CA ILE A 124 -2.42 -2.57 0.20
C ILE A 124 -3.17 -3.39 1.26
N ILE A 125 -4.44 -3.71 1.03
CA ILE A 125 -5.25 -4.47 2.00
C ILE A 125 -4.69 -5.89 2.17
N PRO A 126 -4.47 -6.69 1.10
CA PRO A 126 -3.81 -7.99 1.22
C PRO A 126 -2.43 -7.95 1.86
N GLU A 127 -1.62 -6.91 1.60
CA GLU A 127 -0.31 -6.76 2.22
C GLU A 127 -0.43 -6.61 3.73
N LEU A 128 -1.27 -5.69 4.21
CA LEU A 128 -1.39 -5.44 5.65
C LEU A 128 -1.92 -6.67 6.39
N ILE A 129 -2.92 -7.34 5.83
CA ILE A 129 -3.43 -8.61 6.38
C ILE A 129 -2.33 -9.67 6.33
N GLY A 130 -1.60 -9.75 5.22
CA GLY A 130 -0.50 -10.68 5.02
C GLY A 130 0.62 -10.51 6.04
N VAL A 131 1.05 -9.27 6.31
CA VAL A 131 2.04 -8.95 7.36
C VAL A 131 1.55 -9.45 8.72
N LEU A 132 0.33 -9.09 9.11
CA LEU A 132 -0.21 -9.41 10.44
C LEU A 132 -0.37 -10.92 10.64
N LEU A 133 -0.84 -11.65 9.63
CA LEU A 133 -0.95 -13.11 9.66
C LEU A 133 0.43 -13.79 9.63
N LEU A 134 1.35 -13.27 8.83
CA LEU A 134 2.71 -13.80 8.74
C LEU A 134 3.43 -13.73 10.09
N THR A 135 3.19 -12.69 10.89
CA THR A 135 3.89 -12.45 12.16
C THR A 135 3.06 -12.76 13.41
N HIS A 136 1.82 -13.26 13.25
CA HIS A 136 0.84 -13.42 14.36
C HIS A 136 0.64 -12.15 15.20
N ALA A 137 0.74 -10.98 14.58
CA ALA A 137 0.74 -9.70 15.29
C ALA A 137 -0.68 -9.26 15.68
N SER A 138 -1.21 -9.91 16.72
CA SER A 138 -2.59 -9.79 17.14
C SER A 138 -2.89 -8.41 17.70
N TYR A 139 -1.98 -7.83 18.48
CA TYR A 139 -2.19 -6.49 19.05
C TYR A 139 -2.06 -5.41 17.97
N THR A 140 -1.07 -5.54 17.09
CA THR A 140 -0.84 -4.63 15.96
C THR A 140 -2.00 -4.62 14.99
N SER A 141 -2.78 -5.71 14.89
CA SER A 141 -3.94 -5.79 14.01
C SER A 141 -5.01 -4.72 14.30
N LEU A 142 -5.06 -4.19 15.53
CA LEU A 142 -5.95 -3.08 15.91
C LEU A 142 -5.68 -1.80 15.09
N LEU A 143 -4.46 -1.61 14.58
CA LEU A 143 -4.12 -0.48 13.71
C LEU A 143 -4.78 -0.55 12.34
N LEU A 144 -5.38 -1.68 11.95
CA LEU A 144 -6.22 -1.76 10.75
C LEU A 144 -7.45 -0.85 10.84
N ILE A 145 -7.97 -0.61 12.05
CA ILE A 145 -9.14 0.26 12.27
C ILE A 145 -8.83 1.69 11.80
N PRO A 146 -7.85 2.43 12.37
CA PRO A 146 -7.50 3.75 11.88
C PRO A 146 -7.00 3.73 10.44
N TYR A 147 -6.28 2.67 10.02
CA TYR A 147 -5.84 2.54 8.63
C TYR A 147 -7.02 2.55 7.64
N SER A 148 -8.06 1.75 7.92
CA SER A 148 -9.25 1.65 7.09
C SER A 148 -9.97 3.01 6.95
N TYR A 149 -10.03 3.79 8.02
CA TYR A 149 -10.59 5.14 7.99
C TYR A 149 -9.80 6.07 7.06
N PHE A 150 -8.47 6.13 7.19
CA PHE A 150 -7.65 6.97 6.32
C PHE A 150 -7.67 6.49 4.86
N LEU A 151 -7.75 5.18 4.63
CA LEU A 151 -7.88 4.60 3.30
C LEU A 151 -9.23 4.95 2.66
N TYR A 152 -10.32 4.85 3.41
CA TYR A 152 -11.64 5.26 2.95
C TYR A 152 -11.67 6.75 2.58
N ARG A 153 -11.13 7.62 3.45
CA ARG A 153 -10.99 9.07 3.18
C ARG A 153 -10.16 9.33 1.93
N ARG A 154 -9.13 8.53 1.68
CA ARG A 154 -8.30 8.62 0.47
C ARG A 154 -9.08 8.27 -0.78
N ILE A 155 -9.75 7.11 -0.79
CA ILE A 155 -10.56 6.64 -1.92
C ILE A 155 -11.64 7.66 -2.27
N LYS A 156 -12.37 8.16 -1.26
CA LYS A 156 -13.42 9.17 -1.47
C LYS A 156 -12.88 10.46 -2.09
N LEU A 157 -11.72 10.93 -1.63
CA LEU A 157 -11.09 12.14 -2.19
C LEU A 157 -10.63 11.90 -3.65
N GLU A 158 -10.07 10.73 -3.93
CA GLU A 158 -9.63 10.34 -5.26
C GLU A 158 -10.81 10.27 -6.24
N ASP A 159 -11.89 9.60 -5.85
CA ASP A 159 -13.12 9.51 -6.64
C ASP A 159 -13.71 10.90 -6.92
N GLN A 160 -13.74 11.79 -5.93
CA GLN A 160 -14.20 13.17 -6.12
C GLN A 160 -13.34 13.89 -7.16
N LEU A 161 -12.02 13.86 -7.03
CA LEU A 161 -11.11 14.58 -7.92
C LEU A 161 -11.11 14.04 -9.37
N MET A 162 -11.41 12.75 -9.55
CA MET A 162 -11.44 12.10 -10.86
C MET A 162 -12.81 12.11 -11.53
N THR A 163 -13.90 12.40 -10.81
CA THR A 163 -15.27 12.47 -11.38
C THR A 163 -15.58 13.84 -12.01
N PHE A 164 -14.88 14.91 -11.64
CA PHE A 164 -15.15 16.29 -12.11
C PHE A 164 -14.54 16.64 -13.49
N LYS A 165 -14.31 15.67 -14.38
CA LYS A 165 -13.82 15.91 -15.76
C LYS A 165 -14.42 14.97 -16.79
#